data_AF-A0A1H1MZW3-F1
#
_entry.id   AF-A0A1H1MZW3-F1
#
_cell.length_a   1.000
_cell.length_b   1.000
_cell.length_c   1.000
_cell.angle_alpha   90.00
_cell.angle_beta   90.00
_cell.angle_gamma   90.00
#
_symmetry.space_group_name_H-M   'P 1'
#
loop_
_entity.id
_entity.type
_entity.pdbx_description
1 polymer ?
#
loop_
_entity_poly.entity_id
_entity_poly.type
_entity_poly.pdbx_seq_one_letter_code
_entity_poly.pdbx_strand_id
1 'polypeptide(L)'
;MELVITSQELEPLPIHKLSTTFERPEGLLNSNYKAVVKCNLTNTELNSIFGIKQLVKSRQYQFTSSIETLLKLSVFVTVLAFII
;
A
#
# COMPACT_ATOMS: atom_id res chain seq x y z
N MET A 1 -30.16 9.30 33.46
CA MET A 1 -29.95 8.08 34.25
C MET A 1 -28.46 7.88 34.36
N GLU A 2 -27.91 8.02 35.56
CA GLU A 2 -26.48 7.87 35.81
C GLU A 2 -26.07 6.39 35.86
N LEU A 3 -25.05 6.02 35.09
CA LEU A 3 -24.55 4.65 35.02
C LEU A 3 -23.62 4.38 36.21
N VAL A 4 -24.13 3.60 37.17
CA VAL A 4 -23.35 2.95 38.22
C VAL A 4 -22.56 1.81 37.57
N ILE A 5 -21.23 1.88 37.60
CA ILE A 5 -20.34 0.85 37.04
C ILE A 5 -20.02 -0.14 38.16
N THR A 6 -20.71 -1.28 38.16
CA THR A 6 -20.30 -2.45 38.94
C THR A 6 -19.12 -3.11 38.24
N SER A 7 -17.94 -3.06 38.87
CA SER A 7 -16.75 -3.79 38.44
C SER A 7 -16.94 -5.28 38.69
N GLN A 8 -17.54 -5.96 37.72
CA GLN A 8 -17.52 -7.42 37.64
C GLN A 8 -16.29 -7.82 36.83
N GLU A 9 -15.45 -8.64 37.44
CA GLU A 9 -14.23 -9.21 36.89
C GLU A 9 -14.56 -9.99 35.61
N LEU A 10 -14.25 -9.42 34.43
CA LEU A 10 -14.45 -10.08 33.15
C LEU A 10 -13.33 -11.10 32.94
N GLU A 11 -13.73 -12.37 32.85
CA GLU A 11 -12.95 -13.46 32.25
C GLU A 11 -12.32 -13.01 30.92
N PRO A 12 -11.05 -13.37 30.64
CA PRO A 12 -10.37 -12.92 29.43
C PRO A 12 -11.04 -13.50 28.19
N LEU A 13 -11.61 -12.62 27.37
CA LEU A 13 -12.18 -12.99 26.07
C LEU A 13 -11.12 -13.70 25.20
N PRO A 14 -11.52 -14.73 24.42
CA PRO A 14 -10.60 -15.46 23.57
C PRO A 14 -9.94 -14.50 22.58
N ILE A 15 -8.61 -14.57 22.47
CA ILE A 15 -7.80 -13.75 21.57
C ILE A 15 -8.38 -13.86 20.17
N HIS A 16 -9.08 -12.80 19.74
CA HIS A 16 -9.58 -12.69 18.38
C HIS A 16 -8.34 -12.72 17.48
N LYS A 17 -8.14 -13.82 16.74
CA LYS A 17 -7.24 -13.79 15.59
C LYS A 17 -7.72 -12.63 14.75
N LEU A 18 -6.86 -11.64 14.56
CA LEU A 18 -7.08 -10.49 13.71
C LEU A 18 -7.25 -11.00 12.27
N SER A 19 -8.43 -11.54 11.93
CA SER A 19 -8.82 -11.70 10.55
C SER A 19 -8.96 -10.29 10.04
N THR A 20 -7.92 -9.81 9.38
CA THR A 20 -7.96 -8.57 8.61
C THR A 20 -8.84 -8.82 7.38
N THR A 21 -10.12 -9.05 7.62
CA THR A 21 -11.13 -8.88 6.59
C THR A 21 -11.17 -7.38 6.36
N PHE A 22 -10.37 -6.93 5.41
CA PHE A 22 -10.46 -5.58 4.89
C PHE A 22 -11.86 -5.45 4.28
N GLU A 23 -12.79 -4.91 5.06
CA GLU A 23 -14.08 -4.41 4.59
C GLU A 23 -13.78 -3.40 3.48
N ARG A 24 -13.90 -3.87 2.24
CA ARG A 24 -13.48 -3.12 1.08
C ARG A 24 -14.52 -2.03 0.86
N PRO A 25 -14.15 -0.73 0.88
CA PRO A 25 -15.14 0.32 0.70
C PRO A 25 -15.86 0.11 -0.63
N GLU A 26 -17.20 0.06 -0.56
CA GLU A 26 -18.08 0.11 -1.71
C GLU A 26 -17.99 1.52 -2.30
N GLY A 27 -16.96 1.73 -3.12
CA GLY A 27 -16.80 2.97 -3.88
C GLY A 27 -17.92 3.12 -4.91
N LEU A 28 -17.99 4.29 -5.54
CA LEU A 28 -18.97 4.70 -6.57
C LEU A 28 -19.19 3.67 -7.71
N LEU A 29 -18.24 2.75 -7.90
CA LEU A 29 -18.27 1.74 -8.96
C LEU A 29 -18.93 0.45 -8.47
N ASN A 30 -19.93 -0.02 -9.21
CA ASN A 30 -20.51 -1.35 -9.05
C ASN A 30 -19.41 -2.43 -9.03
N SER A 31 -19.56 -3.44 -8.17
CA SER A 31 -18.68 -4.61 -8.03
C SER A 31 -18.37 -5.28 -9.39
N ASN A 32 -19.32 -5.32 -10.31
CA ASN A 32 -19.13 -5.86 -11.66
C ASN A 32 -18.14 -5.03 -12.49
N TYR A 33 -18.36 -3.71 -12.58
CA TYR A 33 -17.45 -2.80 -13.29
C TYR A 33 -16.03 -2.86 -12.70
N LYS A 34 -15.94 -2.94 -11.37
CA LYS A 34 -14.67 -3.08 -10.65
C LYS A 34 -13.94 -4.39 -11.01
N ALA A 35 -14.66 -5.50 -11.16
CA ALA A 35 -14.08 -6.78 -11.57
C ALA A 35 -13.53 -6.72 -13.00
N VAL A 36 -14.28 -6.13 -13.93
CA VAL A 36 -13.87 -5.95 -15.33
C VAL A 36 -12.63 -5.06 -15.41
N VAL A 37 -12.62 -3.92 -14.73
CA VAL A 37 -11.47 -3.00 -14.71
C VAL A 37 -10.25 -3.68 -14.09
N LYS A 38 -10.42 -4.42 -12.99
CA LYS A 38 -9.30 -5.16 -12.37
C LYS A 38 -8.74 -6.21 -13.33
N CYS A 39 -9.59 -6.97 -14.01
CA CYS A 39 -9.19 -7.96 -14.99
C CYS A 39 -8.39 -7.32 -16.14
N ASN A 40 -8.86 -6.20 -16.68
CA ASN A 40 -8.18 -5.47 -17.75
C ASN A 40 -6.86 -4.86 -17.28
N LEU A 41 -6.79 -4.38 -16.03
CA LEU A 41 -5.57 -3.84 -15.45
C LEU A 41 -4.51 -4.93 -15.22
N THR A 42 -4.91 -6.15 -14.83
CA THR A 42 -3.98 -7.27 -14.66
C THR A 42 -3.59 -7.92 -15.98
N ASN A 43 -4.52 -8.03 -16.92
CA ASN A 43 -4.31 -8.61 -18.24
C ASN A 43 -4.13 -7.50 -19.28
N THR A 44 -3.17 -6.61 -19.00
CA THR A 44 -2.95 -5.49 -19.91
C THR A 44 -2.28 -5.99 -21.19
N GLU A 45 -3.00 -5.91 -22.31
CA GLU A 45 -2.46 -6.17 -23.65
C GLU A 45 -1.27 -5.24 -23.94
N LEU A 46 -0.06 -5.81 -24.07
CA LEU A 46 1.18 -5.07 -24.29
C LEU A 46 1.18 -4.29 -25.62
N ASN A 47 0.33 -4.69 -26.57
CA ASN A 47 0.21 -4.08 -27.89
C ASN A 47 -0.84 -2.96 -27.97
N SER A 48 -1.58 -2.72 -26.88
CA SER A 48 -2.55 -1.62 -26.80
C SER A 48 -1.88 -0.30 -26.45
N ILE A 49 -2.38 0.83 -26.98
CA ILE A 49 -1.91 2.18 -26.62
C ILE A 49 -1.98 2.39 -25.10
N PHE A 50 -3.04 1.91 -24.46
CA PHE A 50 -3.18 1.99 -22.99
C PHE A 50 -2.10 1.16 -22.28
N GLY A 51 -1.83 -0.06 -22.77
CA GLY A 51 -0.85 -0.95 -22.19
C GLY A 51 0.57 -0.43 -22.30
N ILE A 52 0.94 0.11 -23.46
CA ILE A 52 2.24 0.77 -23.68
C ILE A 52 2.39 1.96 -22.72
N LYS A 53 1.38 2.83 -22.61
CA LYS A 53 1.40 3.97 -21.70
C LYS A 53 1.55 3.54 -20.24
N GLN A 54 0.81 2.51 -19.82
CA GLN A 54 0.89 1.98 -18.47
C GLN A 54 2.24 1.34 -18.17
N LEU A 55 2.83 0.62 -19.12
CA LEU A 55 4.15 0.00 -18.97
C LEU A 55 5.25 1.04 -18.80
N VAL A 56 5.26 2.08 -19.64
CA VAL A 56 6.22 3.21 -19.51
C VAL A 56 6.10 3.86 -18.14
N LYS A 57 4.87 4.16 -17.73
CA LYS A 57 4.59 4.79 -16.43
C LYS A 57 5.00 3.88 -15.26
N SER A 58 4.68 2.59 -15.34
CA SER A 58 5.07 1.59 -14.32
C SER A 58 6.59 1.51 -14.17
N ARG A 59 7.34 1.45 -15.29
CA ARG A 59 8.81 1.46 -15.24
C ARG A 59 9.33 2.73 -14.57
N GLN A 60 8.79 3.89 -14.90
CA GLN A 60 9.20 5.16 -14.29
C GLN A 60 9.02 5.17 -12.76
N TYR A 61 7.94 4.57 -12.25
CA TYR A 61 7.69 4.50 -10.80
C TYR A 61 8.39 3.31 -10.11
N GLN A 62 8.66 2.21 -10.81
CA GLN A 62 9.45 1.09 -10.25
C GLN A 62 10.90 1.48 -10.05
N PHE A 63 11.45 2.29 -10.94
CA PHE A 63 12.73 2.94 -10.71
C PHE A 63 12.51 4.11 -9.74
N THR A 64 12.26 3.79 -8.46
CA THR A 64 12.71 4.70 -7.40
C THR A 64 14.20 4.91 -7.69
N SER A 65 14.61 6.16 -7.89
CA SER A 65 15.96 6.45 -8.36
C SER A 65 16.93 5.95 -7.29
N SER A 66 17.44 4.72 -7.44
CA SER A 66 18.48 4.19 -6.57
C SER A 66 19.73 5.05 -6.64
N ILE A 67 19.88 5.80 -7.74
CA ILE A 67 20.86 6.87 -7.89
C ILE A 67 20.67 7.98 -6.85
N GLU A 68 19.43 8.38 -6.55
CA GLU A 68 19.15 9.44 -5.58
C GLU A 68 19.56 9.02 -4.16
N THR A 69 19.24 7.79 -3.79
CA THR A 69 19.62 7.24 -2.48
C THR A 69 21.13 6.99 -2.38
N LEU A 70 21.76 6.45 -3.43
CA LEU A 70 23.22 6.28 -3.52
C LEU A 70 23.96 7.61 -3.42
N LEU A 71 23.49 8.64 -4.12
CA LEU A 71 24.12 9.96 -4.11
C LEU A 71 24.03 10.59 -2.71
N LYS A 72 22.86 10.55 -2.07
CA LYS A 72 22.68 11.04 -0.69
C LYS A 72 23.56 10.28 0.31
N LEU A 73 23.64 8.96 0.20
CA LEU A 73 24.47 8.13 1.06
C LEU A 73 25.97 8.41 0.87
N SER A 74 26.42 8.58 -0.38
CA SER A 74 27.80 8.91 -0.71
C SER A 74 28.23 10.26 -0.12
N VAL A 75 27.38 11.28 -0.25
CA VAL A 75 27.62 12.60 0.37
C VAL A 75 27.67 12.48 1.90
N PHE A 76 26.77 11.70 2.51
CA PHE A 76 26.78 11.50 3.97
C PHE A 76 28.07 10.84 4.46
N VAL A 77 28.52 9.76 3.80
CA VAL A 77 29.74 9.03 4.16
C VAL A 77 30.98 9.90 3.98
N THR A 78 31.06 10.67 2.90
CA THR A 78 32.20 11.58 2.67
C THR A 78 32.27 12.66 3.75
N VAL A 79 31.16 13.33 4.08
CA VAL A 79 31.11 14.31 5.17
C VAL A 79 31.53 13.68 6.51
N LEU A 80 31.03 12.48 6.81
CA LEU A 80 31.35 11.78 8.05
C LEU A 80 32.84 11.40 8.12
N ALA A 81 33.45 11.01 7.00
CA ALA A 81 34.88 10.72 6.91
C ALA A 81 35.79 11.95 7.06
N PHE A 82 35.29 13.15 6.77
CA PHE A 82 36.02 14.41 6.99
C PHE A 82 35.84 14.97 8.40
N ILE A 83 34.79 14.57 9.11
CA ILE A 83 34.49 15.00 10.48
C ILE A 83 35.19 14.12 11.53
N ILE A 84 35.32 12.81 11.26
CA ILE A 84 36.09 11.85 12.07
C ILE A 84 37.58 12.09 11.87
#